data_AF-A0AAJ1Q417-F1
#
_entry.id   AF-A0AAJ1Q417-F1
#
_cell.length_a   1.000
_cell.length_b   1.000
_cell.length_c   1.000
_cell.angle_alpha   90.00
_cell.angle_beta   90.00
_cell.angle_gamma   90.00
#
_symmetry.space_group_name_H-M   'P 1'
#
loop_
_entity.id
_entity.type
_entity.pdbx_description
1 polymer ?
#
loop_
_entity_poly.entity_id
_entity_poly.type
_entity_poly.pdbx_seq_one_letter_code
_entity_poly.pdbx_strand_id
1 'polypeptide(L)'
;MDLGEAIIFIESFSNVEEAYQALIELSQNYLDQGAGSSLSKDDLASLLVYWAKKWGQQGYRKEEIELYQLAYQWQADANIAFSLAKACNQLGLYTLALTYLEKVPELQETYSMKLLQGQALEGLGQLRQAKDCYQTLIKAYPTEWLAYDQLAQLFEHEGYEDQAIRYYQTLYQYFLKEDSKLRRYWRKALLRLYLQQEYIDQGILQKLLRDPDLSLIEAEEFFLQGVCAYYYQDNQLALEAFQQAIELEDDYLQAYLYIMDIQHICGEETALKNSIQQFVKVVPSYDLVLLECLPYLTIREDYGEVLYDKLMDCLPLIDEDDLKQKVLLLVFNHLLAMHQTEQANDLIHQLKDQIMEADLAYYRAKLALIEGDKETFSVNIEQAWLEGCQAEDIENLYQHYHS
;
A
#
# COMPACT_ATOMS: atom_id res chain seq x y z
N MET A 1 -0.53 13.30 -53.07
CA MET A 1 -1.10 13.26 -51.72
C MET A 1 -0.25 14.14 -50.80
N ASP A 2 -0.78 15.24 -50.29
CA ASP A 2 -0.08 16.03 -49.27
C ASP A 2 -0.22 15.41 -47.86
N LEU A 3 0.43 15.99 -46.85
CA LEU A 3 0.40 15.48 -45.47
C LEU A 3 -1.03 15.40 -44.90
N GLY A 4 -1.88 16.39 -45.21
CA GLY A 4 -3.26 16.44 -44.73
C GLY A 4 -4.12 15.35 -45.38
N GLU A 5 -3.98 15.17 -46.69
CA GLU A 5 -4.64 14.10 -47.43
C GLU A 5 -4.18 12.71 -46.94
N ALA A 6 -2.89 12.56 -46.59
CA ALA A 6 -2.36 11.32 -46.03
C ALA A 6 -2.96 10.99 -44.66
N ILE A 7 -3.13 11.98 -43.79
CA ILE A 7 -3.79 11.80 -42.49
C ILE A 7 -5.24 11.33 -42.70
N ILE A 8 -6.00 12.02 -43.55
CA ILE A 8 -7.41 11.67 -43.83
C ILE A 8 -7.52 10.27 -44.43
N PHE A 9 -6.59 9.89 -45.32
CA PHE A 9 -6.53 8.55 -45.90
C PHE A 9 -6.35 7.48 -44.82
N ILE A 10 -5.39 7.64 -43.91
CA ILE A 10 -5.19 6.66 -42.82
C ILE A 10 -6.36 6.69 -41.82
N GLU A 11 -7.02 7.84 -41.61
CA GLU A 11 -8.24 7.94 -40.78
C GLU A 11 -9.46 7.24 -41.38
N SER A 12 -9.46 6.96 -42.68
CA SER A 12 -10.60 6.28 -43.34
C SER A 12 -10.71 4.80 -42.98
N PHE A 13 -9.65 4.20 -42.43
CA PHE A 13 -9.64 2.81 -42.01
C PHE A 13 -10.30 2.65 -40.65
N SER A 14 -11.23 1.70 -40.54
CA SER A 14 -11.94 1.39 -39.29
C SER A 14 -11.13 0.52 -38.34
N ASN A 15 -10.08 -0.14 -38.83
CA ASN A 15 -9.23 -1.04 -38.05
C ASN A 15 -7.79 -0.48 -37.98
N VAL A 16 -7.20 -0.50 -36.79
CA VAL A 16 -5.82 -0.06 -36.55
C VAL A 16 -4.81 -0.92 -37.32
N GLU A 17 -5.07 -2.22 -37.48
CA GLU A 17 -4.18 -3.10 -38.25
C GLU A 17 -4.15 -2.69 -39.73
N GLU A 18 -5.32 -2.41 -40.33
CA GLU A 18 -5.41 -1.95 -41.71
C GLU A 18 -4.79 -0.56 -41.89
N ALA A 19 -5.07 0.35 -40.95
CA ALA A 19 -4.48 1.69 -40.93
C ALA A 19 -2.95 1.64 -40.79
N TYR A 20 -2.44 0.74 -39.94
CA TYR A 20 -1.01 0.49 -39.75
C TYR A 20 -0.38 -0.03 -41.04
N GLN A 21 -0.95 -1.07 -41.66
CA GLN A 21 -0.43 -1.61 -42.91
C GLN A 21 -0.43 -0.55 -44.03
N ALA A 22 -1.52 0.22 -44.16
CA ALA A 22 -1.61 1.31 -45.12
C ALA A 22 -0.53 2.39 -44.88
N LEU A 23 -0.22 2.69 -43.61
CA LEU A 23 0.82 3.65 -43.24
C LEU A 23 2.23 3.11 -43.56
N ILE A 24 2.49 1.82 -43.32
CA ILE A 24 3.74 1.16 -43.70
C ILE A 24 3.90 1.14 -45.22
N GLU A 25 2.88 0.72 -45.98
CA GLU A 25 2.89 0.73 -47.44
C GLU A 25 3.14 2.13 -48.01
N LEU A 26 2.50 3.15 -47.45
CA LEU A 26 2.70 4.54 -47.84
C LEU A 26 4.16 4.98 -47.63
N SER A 27 4.77 4.57 -46.51
CA SER A 27 6.19 4.86 -46.23
C SER A 27 7.13 4.09 -47.19
N GLN A 28 6.82 2.84 -47.53
CA GLN A 28 7.63 2.02 -48.43
C GLN A 28 7.54 2.50 -49.88
N ASN A 29 6.35 2.87 -50.35
CA ASN A 29 6.14 3.42 -51.69
C ASN A 29 6.97 4.69 -51.95
N TYR A 30 7.29 5.46 -50.91
CA TYR A 30 8.22 6.58 -51.02
C TYR A 30 9.66 6.14 -51.35
N LEU A 31 10.14 5.03 -50.76
CA LEU A 31 11.46 4.46 -51.08
C LEU A 31 11.55 4.12 -52.57
N ASP A 32 10.46 3.57 -53.13
CA ASP A 32 10.42 3.09 -54.51
C ASP A 32 10.24 4.21 -55.54
N GLN A 33 9.51 5.28 -55.21
CA GLN A 33 9.21 6.38 -56.14
C GLN A 33 10.23 7.54 -56.10
N GLY A 34 11.03 7.65 -55.04
CA GLY A 34 12.03 8.71 -54.88
C GLY A 34 11.42 10.14 -54.97
N ALA A 35 12.12 11.06 -55.64
CA ALA A 35 11.77 12.49 -55.75
C ALA A 35 10.48 12.81 -56.56
N GLY A 36 9.74 11.79 -57.02
CA GLY A 36 8.43 11.94 -57.68
C GLY A 36 7.23 11.97 -56.74
N SER A 37 7.44 11.66 -55.45
CA SER A 37 6.42 11.74 -54.40
C SER A 37 6.16 13.20 -53.98
N SER A 38 4.90 13.53 -53.72
CA SER A 38 4.49 14.84 -53.16
C SER A 38 4.80 15.01 -51.67
N LEU A 39 5.03 13.92 -50.92
CA LEU A 39 5.46 13.97 -49.53
C LEU A 39 6.98 14.05 -49.46
N SER A 40 7.54 14.90 -48.61
CA SER A 40 8.96 14.89 -48.27
C SER A 40 9.28 13.84 -47.20
N LYS A 41 10.58 13.58 -46.97
CA LYS A 41 11.02 12.74 -45.84
C LYS A 41 10.52 13.28 -44.49
N ASP A 42 10.50 14.60 -44.34
CA ASP A 42 10.06 15.27 -43.11
C ASP A 42 8.53 15.15 -42.93
N ASP A 43 7.78 15.18 -44.04
CA ASP A 43 6.33 14.95 -44.01
C ASP A 43 6.01 13.51 -43.58
N LEU A 44 6.77 12.52 -44.09
CA LEU A 44 6.61 11.12 -43.68
C LEU A 44 6.96 10.91 -42.22
N ALA A 45 8.08 11.46 -41.74
CA ALA A 45 8.42 11.39 -40.32
C ALA A 45 7.34 12.04 -39.45
N SER A 46 6.81 13.19 -39.86
CA SER A 46 5.72 13.90 -39.15
C SER A 46 4.42 13.10 -39.13
N LEU A 47 4.06 12.45 -40.25
CA LEU A 47 2.88 11.58 -40.36
C LEU A 47 3.00 10.38 -39.40
N LEU A 48 4.17 9.72 -39.39
CA LEU A 48 4.44 8.57 -38.51
C LEU A 48 4.40 8.98 -37.04
N VAL A 49 4.99 10.12 -36.67
CA VAL A 49 4.93 10.67 -35.31
C VAL A 49 3.50 11.00 -34.89
N TYR A 50 2.68 11.56 -35.79
CA TYR A 50 1.28 11.86 -35.51
C TYR A 50 0.51 10.59 -35.15
N TRP A 51 0.63 9.54 -35.95
CA TRP A 51 -0.05 8.28 -35.71
C TRP A 51 0.50 7.53 -34.49
N ALA A 52 1.82 7.55 -34.27
CA ALA A 52 2.42 6.99 -33.06
C ALA A 52 1.83 7.60 -31.79
N LYS A 53 1.71 8.94 -31.73
CA LYS A 53 1.06 9.64 -30.61
C LYS A 53 -0.40 9.24 -30.44
N LYS A 54 -1.15 9.24 -31.54
CA LYS A 54 -2.60 8.95 -31.54
C LYS A 54 -2.88 7.53 -31.05
N TRP A 55 -2.12 6.55 -31.54
CA TRP A 55 -2.25 5.14 -31.17
C TRP A 55 -1.71 4.84 -29.77
N GLY A 56 -0.63 5.50 -29.34
CA GLY A 56 -0.16 5.43 -27.96
C GLY A 56 -1.22 5.88 -26.95
N GLN A 57 -1.95 6.96 -27.25
CA GLN A 57 -3.07 7.45 -26.43
C GLN A 57 -4.25 6.47 -26.38
N GLN A 58 -4.43 5.65 -27.42
CA GLN A 58 -5.46 4.62 -27.50
C GLN A 58 -5.02 3.27 -26.91
N GLY A 59 -3.76 3.14 -26.49
CA GLY A 59 -3.21 1.92 -25.90
C GLY A 59 -2.57 0.94 -26.90
N TYR A 60 -2.44 1.29 -28.18
CA TYR A 60 -1.75 0.49 -29.19
C TYR A 60 -0.23 0.71 -29.09
N ARG A 61 0.35 0.12 -28.04
CA ARG A 61 1.72 0.40 -27.59
C ARG A 61 2.81 -0.19 -28.48
N LYS A 62 2.53 -1.32 -29.13
CA LYS A 62 3.47 -1.95 -30.04
C LYS A 62 3.62 -1.10 -31.31
N GLU A 63 2.48 -0.73 -31.89
CA GLU A 63 2.39 0.11 -33.09
C GLU A 63 2.98 1.50 -32.82
N GLU A 64 2.73 2.09 -31.64
CA GLU A 64 3.36 3.34 -31.21
C GLU A 64 4.90 3.30 -31.34
N ILE A 65 5.54 2.26 -30.77
CA ILE A 65 6.99 2.13 -30.80
C ILE A 65 7.51 1.87 -32.20
N GLU A 66 6.88 0.97 -32.96
CA GLU A 66 7.29 0.64 -34.32
C GLU A 66 7.21 1.87 -35.25
N LEU A 67 6.14 2.66 -35.13
CA LEU A 67 6.00 3.90 -35.89
C LEU A 67 7.04 4.95 -35.50
N TYR A 68 7.33 5.13 -34.20
CA TYR A 68 8.38 6.05 -33.78
C TYR A 68 9.77 5.61 -34.26
N GLN A 69 10.06 4.30 -34.24
CA GLN A 69 11.31 3.76 -34.79
C GLN A 69 11.42 4.04 -36.28
N LEU A 70 10.34 3.81 -37.02
CA LEU A 70 10.29 4.09 -38.46
C LEU A 70 10.45 5.60 -38.72
N ALA A 71 9.76 6.45 -37.96
CA ALA A 71 9.89 7.91 -38.05
C ALA A 71 11.35 8.36 -37.85
N TYR A 72 12.04 7.77 -36.87
CA TYR A 72 13.45 8.06 -36.60
C TYR A 72 14.38 7.60 -37.73
N GLN A 73 14.06 6.50 -38.42
CA GLN A 73 14.81 6.06 -39.60
C GLN A 73 14.66 7.03 -40.78
N TRP A 74 13.47 7.62 -40.94
CA TRP A 74 13.21 8.64 -41.95
C TRP A 74 13.91 9.96 -41.65
N GLN A 75 13.84 10.38 -40.39
CA GLN A 75 14.42 11.61 -39.90
C GLN A 75 14.99 11.39 -38.50
N ALA A 76 16.32 11.31 -38.41
CA ALA A 76 17.00 11.28 -37.12
C ALA A 76 16.89 12.67 -36.45
N ASP A 77 15.97 12.78 -35.50
CA ASP A 77 15.66 14.01 -34.76
C ASP A 77 15.59 13.73 -33.25
N ALA A 78 16.05 14.69 -32.46
CA ALA A 78 16.09 14.55 -31.00
C ALA A 78 14.69 14.43 -30.37
N ASN A 79 13.68 15.12 -30.91
CA ASN A 79 12.32 15.04 -30.37
C ASN A 79 11.67 13.69 -30.68
N ILE A 80 11.97 13.11 -31.85
CA ILE A 80 11.52 11.76 -32.22
C ILE A 80 12.20 10.73 -31.32
N ALA A 81 13.53 10.82 -31.15
CA ALA A 81 14.28 9.97 -30.22
C ALA A 81 13.73 10.04 -28.80
N PHE A 82 13.45 11.25 -28.29
CA PHE A 82 12.87 11.44 -26.97
C PHE A 82 11.45 10.87 -26.85
N SER A 83 10.61 11.07 -27.86
CA SER A 83 9.24 10.52 -27.87
C SER A 83 9.26 8.99 -27.86
N LEU A 84 10.14 8.39 -28.67
CA LEU A 84 10.38 6.96 -28.72
C LEU A 84 10.91 6.43 -27.39
N ALA A 85 11.93 7.09 -26.81
CA ALA A 85 12.49 6.70 -25.53
C ALA A 85 11.44 6.76 -24.41
N LYS A 86 10.58 7.78 -24.43
CA LYS A 86 9.49 7.92 -23.46
C LYS A 86 8.49 6.76 -23.58
N ALA A 87 8.08 6.42 -24.80
CA ALA A 87 7.19 5.28 -25.05
C ALA A 87 7.84 3.96 -24.61
N CYS A 88 9.11 3.76 -24.90
CA CYS A 88 9.87 2.58 -24.46
C CYS A 88 9.94 2.48 -22.93
N ASN A 89 10.23 3.60 -22.24
CA ASN A 89 10.31 3.64 -20.79
C ASN A 89 8.97 3.28 -20.12
N GLN A 90 7.85 3.77 -20.68
CA GLN A 90 6.50 3.43 -20.19
C GLN A 90 6.17 1.93 -20.31
N LEU A 91 6.80 1.21 -21.23
CA LEU A 91 6.63 -0.25 -21.40
C LEU A 91 7.70 -1.09 -20.70
N GLY A 92 8.58 -0.47 -19.91
CA GLY A 92 9.69 -1.17 -19.27
C GLY A 92 10.82 -1.58 -20.23
N LEU A 93 10.81 -1.07 -21.48
CA LEU A 93 11.86 -1.30 -22.47
C LEU A 93 13.04 -0.34 -22.25
N TYR A 94 13.59 -0.35 -21.05
CA TYR A 94 14.55 0.64 -20.57
C TYR A 94 15.85 0.68 -21.38
N THR A 95 16.39 -0.48 -21.77
CA THR A 95 17.60 -0.55 -22.62
C THR A 95 17.38 0.15 -23.96
N LEU A 96 16.19 -0.02 -24.55
CA LEU A 96 15.83 0.61 -25.81
C LEU A 96 15.63 2.12 -25.63
N ALA A 97 15.02 2.54 -24.52
CA ALA A 97 14.89 3.95 -24.16
C ALA A 97 16.26 4.64 -24.08
N LEU A 98 17.21 4.05 -23.34
CA LEU A 98 18.59 4.56 -23.22
C LEU A 98 19.29 4.60 -24.58
N THR A 99 19.15 3.55 -25.40
CA THR A 99 19.75 3.49 -26.75
C THR A 99 19.32 4.68 -27.63
N TYR A 100 18.07 5.14 -27.52
CA TYR A 100 17.60 6.30 -28.29
C TYR A 100 17.95 7.63 -27.64
N LEU A 101 18.03 7.70 -26.31
CA LEU A 101 18.54 8.88 -25.61
C LEU A 101 20.02 9.14 -25.93
N GLU A 102 20.85 8.11 -25.99
CA GLU A 102 22.28 8.21 -26.37
C GLU A 102 22.50 8.72 -27.80
N LYS A 103 21.49 8.62 -28.67
CA LYS A 103 21.55 9.15 -30.04
C LYS A 103 21.24 10.65 -30.11
N VAL A 104 20.73 11.25 -29.03
CA VAL A 104 20.48 12.69 -28.95
C VAL A 104 21.82 13.41 -28.75
N PRO A 105 22.18 14.39 -29.59
CA PRO A 105 23.41 15.17 -29.39
C PRO A 105 23.37 15.94 -28.07
N GLU A 106 24.50 16.00 -27.33
CA GLU A 106 24.60 16.68 -26.02
C GLU A 106 24.06 18.12 -26.04
N LEU A 107 24.29 18.86 -27.12
CA LEU A 107 23.81 20.25 -27.29
C LEU A 107 22.29 20.38 -27.38
N GLN A 108 21.59 19.29 -27.65
CA GLN A 108 20.13 19.22 -27.77
C GLN A 108 19.48 18.55 -26.55
N GLU A 109 20.27 18.07 -25.58
CA GLU A 109 19.74 17.45 -24.37
C GLU A 109 18.96 18.45 -23.53
N THR A 110 17.73 18.08 -23.20
CA THR A 110 16.86 18.85 -22.31
C THR A 110 16.84 18.24 -20.91
N TYR A 111 16.35 19.00 -19.93
CA TYR A 111 16.06 18.50 -18.58
C TYR A 111 15.25 17.19 -18.63
N SER A 112 14.16 17.18 -19.41
CA SER A 112 13.26 16.03 -19.51
C SER A 112 13.92 14.78 -20.10
N MET A 113 14.85 14.95 -21.06
CA MET A 113 15.61 13.83 -21.64
C MET A 113 16.54 13.20 -20.59
N LYS A 114 17.26 14.02 -19.83
CA LYS A 114 18.16 13.54 -18.76
C LYS A 114 17.39 12.93 -17.59
N LEU A 115 16.23 13.48 -17.26
CA LEU A 115 15.35 12.90 -16.24
C LEU A 115 14.89 11.51 -16.66
N LEU A 116 14.46 11.37 -17.92
CA LEU A 116 14.05 10.08 -18.48
C LEU A 116 15.20 9.08 -18.54
N GLN A 117 16.43 9.53 -18.80
CA GLN A 117 17.62 8.69 -18.72
C GLN A 117 17.80 8.12 -17.30
N GLY A 118 17.70 8.97 -16.27
CA GLY A 118 17.75 8.54 -14.87
C GLY A 118 16.68 7.50 -14.54
N GLN A 119 15.44 7.73 -14.98
CA GLN A 119 14.31 6.81 -14.77
C GLN A 119 14.51 5.46 -15.48
N ALA A 120 15.05 5.47 -16.70
CA ALA A 120 15.35 4.23 -17.41
C ALA A 120 16.48 3.43 -16.74
N LEU A 121 17.51 4.12 -16.21
CA LEU A 121 18.57 3.49 -15.42
C LEU A 121 18.04 2.87 -14.13
N GLU A 122 17.12 3.57 -13.46
CA GLU A 122 16.42 3.08 -12.27
C GLU A 122 15.60 1.82 -12.59
N GLY A 123 14.84 1.83 -13.69
CA GLY A 123 14.08 0.67 -14.16
C GLY A 123 14.95 -0.55 -14.50
N LEU A 124 16.22 -0.34 -14.86
CA LEU A 124 17.21 -1.41 -15.04
C LEU A 124 17.89 -1.88 -13.74
N GLY A 125 17.54 -1.28 -12.60
CA GLY A 125 18.21 -1.52 -11.32
C GLY A 125 19.60 -0.90 -11.22
N GLN A 126 19.98 0.00 -12.15
CA GLN A 126 21.28 0.69 -12.16
C GLN A 126 21.24 1.93 -11.25
N LEU A 127 20.87 1.72 -9.98
CA LEU A 127 20.50 2.79 -9.03
C LEU A 127 21.60 3.82 -8.82
N ARG A 128 22.88 3.39 -8.82
CA ARG A 128 24.02 4.32 -8.68
C ARG A 128 24.07 5.32 -9.84
N GLN A 129 23.91 4.85 -11.08
CA GLN A 129 23.95 5.72 -12.25
C GLN A 129 22.72 6.63 -12.30
N ALA A 130 21.54 6.11 -11.92
CA ALA A 130 20.33 6.92 -11.78
C ALA A 130 20.52 8.08 -10.78
N LYS A 131 21.11 7.79 -9.60
CA LYS A 131 21.45 8.82 -8.60
C LYS A 131 22.41 9.87 -9.16
N ASP A 132 23.46 9.45 -9.85
CA ASP A 132 24.43 10.37 -10.46
C ASP A 132 23.75 11.28 -11.51
N CYS A 133 22.82 10.73 -12.30
CA CYS A 133 21.99 11.49 -13.24
C CYS A 133 21.14 12.54 -12.51
N TYR A 134 20.36 12.15 -11.50
CA TYR A 134 19.50 13.07 -10.77
C TYR A 134 20.29 14.15 -10.00
N GLN A 135 21.44 13.81 -9.41
CA GLN A 135 22.33 14.79 -8.76
C GLN A 135 22.91 15.79 -9.76
N THR A 136 23.23 15.34 -10.98
CA THR A 136 23.68 16.23 -12.05
C THR A 136 22.57 17.16 -12.50
N LEU A 137 21.34 16.65 -12.60
CA LEU A 137 20.15 17.45 -12.89
C LEU A 137 19.91 18.54 -11.85
N ILE A 138 19.99 18.22 -10.57
CA ILE A 138 19.84 19.20 -9.48
C ILE A 138 20.88 20.32 -9.57
N LYS A 139 22.13 19.99 -9.91
CA LYS A 139 23.19 21.01 -10.07
C LYS A 139 22.93 21.94 -11.25
N ALA A 140 22.41 21.41 -12.36
CA ALA A 140 22.17 22.18 -13.57
C ALA A 140 20.83 22.94 -13.54
N TYR A 141 19.82 22.38 -12.88
CA TYR A 141 18.45 22.86 -12.83
C TYR A 141 17.93 22.84 -11.39
N PRO A 142 18.49 23.66 -10.48
CA PRO A 142 18.19 23.58 -9.05
C PRO A 142 16.76 23.99 -8.69
N THR A 143 16.04 24.62 -9.62
CA THR A 143 14.65 25.07 -9.46
C THR A 143 13.62 24.05 -9.99
N GLU A 144 14.06 22.90 -10.50
CA GLU A 144 13.17 21.83 -10.95
C GLU A 144 13.05 20.76 -9.85
N TRP A 145 11.82 20.43 -9.44
CA TRP A 145 11.60 19.56 -8.27
C TRP A 145 11.77 18.07 -8.57
N LEU A 146 11.44 17.62 -9.78
CA LEU A 146 11.34 16.20 -10.13
C LEU A 146 12.61 15.41 -9.79
N ALA A 147 13.81 15.95 -10.04
CA ALA A 147 15.06 15.25 -9.72
C ALA A 147 15.30 15.10 -8.20
N TYR A 148 14.85 16.05 -7.38
CA TYR A 148 14.89 15.91 -5.92
C TYR A 148 13.92 14.82 -5.45
N ASP A 149 12.73 14.78 -6.05
CA ASP A 149 11.68 13.81 -5.72
C ASP A 149 12.08 12.37 -6.08
N GLN A 150 12.67 12.17 -7.27
CA GLN A 150 13.21 10.87 -7.65
C GLN A 150 14.33 10.41 -6.70
N LEU A 151 15.23 11.32 -6.27
CA LEU A 151 16.25 10.96 -5.27
C LEU A 151 15.66 10.63 -3.91
N ALA A 152 14.66 11.39 -3.45
CA ALA A 152 14.00 11.15 -2.17
C ALA A 152 13.38 9.74 -2.12
N GLN A 153 12.59 9.39 -3.13
CA GLN A 153 11.97 8.07 -3.27
C GLN A 153 13.00 6.94 -3.37
N LEU A 154 14.08 7.16 -4.14
CA LEU A 154 15.11 6.15 -4.32
C LEU A 154 15.90 5.89 -3.03
N PHE A 155 16.23 6.94 -2.27
CA PHE A 155 16.87 6.78 -0.96
C PHE A 155 15.92 6.14 0.07
N GLU A 156 14.63 6.47 0.05
CA GLU A 156 13.61 5.85 0.89
C GLU A 156 13.51 4.34 0.60
N HIS A 157 13.42 3.95 -0.68
CA HIS A 157 13.35 2.55 -1.10
C HIS A 157 14.60 1.73 -0.71
N GLU A 158 15.79 2.35 -0.71
CA GLU A 158 17.03 1.69 -0.28
C GLU A 158 17.27 1.73 1.25
N GLY A 159 16.35 2.31 2.04
CA GLY A 159 16.47 2.41 3.50
C GLY A 159 17.47 3.47 3.98
N TYR A 160 17.89 4.39 3.10
CA TYR A 160 18.76 5.52 3.44
C TYR A 160 17.92 6.72 3.93
N GLU A 161 17.29 6.56 5.09
CA GLU A 161 16.29 7.50 5.63
C GLU A 161 16.80 8.94 5.75
N ASP A 162 18.02 9.14 6.27
CA ASP A 162 18.62 10.48 6.42
C ASP A 162 18.72 11.23 5.09
N GLN A 163 19.10 10.53 4.03
CA GLN A 163 19.18 11.13 2.69
C GLN A 163 17.79 11.42 2.15
N ALA A 164 16.84 10.49 2.30
CA ALA A 164 15.45 10.69 1.87
C ALA A 164 14.83 11.92 2.56
N ILE A 165 14.98 12.02 3.89
CA ILE A 165 14.53 13.17 4.68
C ILE A 165 15.11 14.47 4.12
N ARG A 166 16.43 14.54 3.85
CA ARG A 166 17.05 15.76 3.30
C ARG A 166 16.43 16.21 1.98
N TYR A 167 16.16 15.28 1.06
CA TYR A 167 15.54 15.62 -0.22
C TYR A 167 14.06 16.01 -0.06
N TYR A 168 13.26 15.27 0.71
CA TYR A 168 11.87 15.64 0.97
C TYR A 168 11.74 16.96 1.74
N GLN A 169 12.63 17.26 2.69
CA GLN A 169 12.67 18.55 3.37
C GLN A 169 12.93 19.68 2.37
N THR A 170 13.87 19.48 1.45
CA THR A 170 14.19 20.46 0.41
C THR A 170 12.98 20.71 -0.49
N LEU A 171 12.30 19.63 -0.93
CA LEU A 171 11.06 19.71 -1.70
C LEU A 171 9.99 20.53 -0.97
N TYR A 172 9.68 20.11 0.26
CA TYR A 172 8.63 20.73 1.06
C TYR A 172 8.92 22.20 1.42
N GLN A 173 10.18 22.56 1.65
CA GLN A 173 10.56 23.91 2.07
C GLN A 173 10.62 24.92 0.92
N TYR A 174 11.10 24.51 -0.26
CA TYR A 174 11.44 25.47 -1.33
C TYR A 174 10.46 25.44 -2.51
N PHE A 175 9.75 24.34 -2.73
CA PHE A 175 8.84 24.17 -3.87
C PHE A 175 7.38 24.47 -3.50
N LEU A 176 7.16 25.62 -2.86
CA LEU A 176 5.87 26.00 -2.27
C LEU A 176 4.75 26.27 -3.30
N LYS A 177 5.13 26.53 -4.56
CA LYS A 177 4.21 26.82 -5.68
C LYS A 177 3.68 25.56 -6.36
N GLU A 178 4.26 24.40 -6.08
CA GLU A 178 3.82 23.14 -6.66
C GLU A 178 2.43 22.75 -6.13
N ASP A 179 1.80 21.81 -6.82
CA ASP A 179 0.46 21.35 -6.50
C ASP A 179 0.35 20.91 -5.03
N SER A 180 -0.74 21.30 -4.37
CA SER A 180 -1.01 20.93 -2.98
C SER A 180 -0.96 19.41 -2.73
N LYS A 181 -1.34 18.59 -3.71
CA LYS A 181 -1.25 17.12 -3.64
C LYS A 181 0.20 16.64 -3.56
N LEU A 182 1.11 17.24 -4.33
CA LEU A 182 2.54 16.94 -4.26
C LEU A 182 3.12 17.33 -2.91
N ARG A 183 2.77 18.53 -2.44
CA ARG A 183 3.20 18.99 -1.11
C ARG A 183 2.67 18.10 0.03
N ARG A 184 1.42 17.63 -0.07
CA ARG A 184 0.85 16.65 0.89
C ARG A 184 1.62 15.35 0.86
N TYR A 185 1.91 14.83 -0.33
CA TYR A 185 2.72 13.62 -0.50
C TYR A 185 4.08 13.76 0.20
N TRP A 186 4.82 14.84 -0.03
CA TRP A 186 6.10 15.08 0.64
C TRP A 186 5.96 15.24 2.16
N ARG A 187 4.91 15.93 2.63
CA ARG A 187 4.63 16.04 4.06
C ARG A 187 4.40 14.67 4.68
N LYS A 188 3.56 13.83 4.08
CA LYS A 188 3.27 12.47 4.59
C LYS A 188 4.54 11.61 4.60
N ALA A 189 5.36 11.68 3.54
CA ALA A 189 6.65 11.01 3.50
C ALA A 189 7.58 11.47 4.65
N LEU A 190 7.69 12.78 4.89
CA LEU A 190 8.46 13.31 6.00
C LEU A 190 7.93 12.85 7.36
N LEU A 191 6.62 12.89 7.59
CA LEU A 191 6.01 12.43 8.84
C LEU A 191 6.33 10.96 9.10
N ARG A 192 6.16 10.08 8.10
CA ARG A 192 6.49 8.65 8.22
C ARG A 192 7.97 8.44 8.54
N LEU A 193 8.87 9.08 7.79
CA LEU A 193 10.31 8.95 7.99
C LEU A 193 10.74 9.46 9.37
N TYR A 194 10.21 10.61 9.83
CA TYR A 194 10.54 11.12 11.16
C TYR A 194 10.02 10.25 12.31
N LEU A 195 8.87 9.60 12.13
CA LEU A 195 8.31 8.70 13.13
C LEU A 195 9.08 7.37 13.25
N GLN A 196 9.87 7.01 12.23
CA GLN A 196 10.74 5.82 12.24
C GLN A 196 12.11 6.07 12.89
N GLN A 197 12.49 7.34 13.10
CA GLN A 197 13.78 7.70 13.68
C GLN A 197 13.87 7.32 15.16
N GLU A 198 15.08 6.97 15.62
CA GLU A 198 15.36 6.71 17.04
C GLU A 198 15.02 7.90 17.93
N TYR A 199 15.22 9.12 17.40
CA TYR A 199 14.88 10.37 18.07
C TYR A 199 13.80 11.11 17.27
N ILE A 200 12.59 11.13 17.82
CA ILE A 200 11.44 11.80 17.23
C ILE A 200 11.42 13.27 17.70
N ASP A 201 11.70 14.21 16.78
CA ASP A 201 11.61 15.64 17.06
C ASP A 201 10.16 16.14 16.92
N GLN A 202 9.49 16.30 18.07
CA GLN A 202 8.13 16.82 18.17
C GLN A 202 7.96 18.19 17.49
N GLY A 203 8.97 19.08 17.55
CA GLY A 203 8.88 20.42 16.99
C GLY A 203 8.80 20.41 15.47
N ILE A 204 9.57 19.52 14.83
CA ILE A 204 9.54 19.35 13.37
C ILE A 204 8.18 18.83 12.92
N LEU A 205 7.69 17.78 13.57
CA LEU A 205 6.40 17.15 13.25
C LEU A 205 5.22 18.12 13.43
N GLN A 206 5.19 18.87 14.54
CA GLN A 206 4.16 19.90 14.76
C GLN A 206 4.19 20.98 13.68
N LYS A 207 5.38 21.38 13.21
CA LYS A 207 5.52 22.36 12.13
C LYS A 207 4.97 21.83 10.81
N LEU A 208 5.21 20.57 10.48
CA LEU A 208 4.66 19.91 9.29
C LEU A 208 3.12 19.83 9.34
N LEU A 209 2.57 19.44 10.49
CA LEU A 209 1.13 19.27 10.68
C LEU A 209 0.36 20.60 10.73
N ARG A 210 0.99 21.69 11.20
CA ARG A 210 0.39 23.02 11.32
C ARG A 210 0.72 23.96 10.16
N ASP A 211 1.02 23.41 8.99
CA ASP A 211 1.23 24.19 7.77
C ASP A 211 -0.05 24.96 7.41
N PRO A 212 -0.03 26.31 7.46
CA PRO A 212 -1.22 27.12 7.25
C PRO A 212 -1.75 27.03 5.81
N ASP A 213 -0.90 26.66 4.86
CA ASP A 213 -1.28 26.54 3.45
C ASP A 213 -1.80 25.14 3.10
N LEU A 214 -1.75 24.20 4.05
CA LEU A 214 -1.99 22.78 3.79
C LEU A 214 -2.81 22.12 4.91
N SER A 215 -4.09 22.50 5.03
CA SER A 215 -5.04 21.88 5.98
C SER A 215 -5.16 20.38 5.77
N LEU A 216 -5.27 19.55 6.80
CA LEU A 216 -5.41 18.09 6.65
C LEU A 216 -6.78 17.76 6.02
N ILE A 217 -6.80 16.88 5.00
CA ILE A 217 -8.05 16.48 4.31
C ILE A 217 -8.13 15.00 3.95
N GLU A 218 -7.01 14.26 3.96
CA GLU A 218 -6.98 12.82 3.66
C GLU A 218 -6.89 11.99 4.96
N ALA A 219 -7.46 10.78 4.97
CA ALA A 219 -7.47 9.91 6.15
C ALA A 219 -6.05 9.63 6.69
N GLU A 220 -5.11 9.32 5.79
CA GLU A 220 -3.70 9.09 6.16
C GLU A 220 -3.06 10.30 6.85
N GLU A 221 -3.45 11.53 6.51
CA GLU A 221 -2.92 12.73 7.16
C GLU A 221 -3.38 12.85 8.61
N PHE A 222 -4.67 12.58 8.86
CA PHE A 222 -5.24 12.53 10.20
C PHE A 222 -4.69 11.35 11.00
N PHE A 223 -4.50 10.19 10.37
CA PHE A 223 -3.83 9.05 10.99
C PHE A 223 -2.41 9.41 11.44
N LEU A 224 -1.59 9.99 10.56
CA LEU A 224 -0.22 10.42 10.91
C LEU A 224 -0.22 11.50 12.01
N GLN A 225 -1.21 12.40 12.03
CA GLN A 225 -1.41 13.33 13.14
C GLN A 225 -1.70 12.59 14.46
N GLY A 226 -2.58 11.58 14.41
CA GLY A 226 -2.92 10.74 15.56
C GLY A 226 -1.71 10.01 16.11
N VAL A 227 -0.90 9.40 15.24
CA VAL A 227 0.36 8.74 15.62
C VAL A 227 1.32 9.73 16.26
N CYS A 228 1.50 10.93 15.68
CA CYS A 228 2.32 11.98 16.29
C CYS A 228 1.82 12.34 17.69
N ALA A 229 0.52 12.56 17.86
CA ALA A 229 -0.08 12.91 19.16
C ALA A 229 0.05 11.77 20.18
N TYR A 230 -0.11 10.51 19.75
CA TYR A 230 0.12 9.32 20.56
C TYR A 230 1.55 9.28 21.11
N TYR A 231 2.56 9.52 20.28
CA TYR A 231 3.96 9.63 20.74
C TYR A 231 4.19 10.81 21.70
N TYR A 232 3.43 11.89 21.59
CA TYR A 232 3.49 13.01 22.52
C TYR A 232 2.70 12.78 23.81
N GLN A 233 2.02 11.64 23.94
CA GLN A 233 1.10 11.32 25.03
C GLN A 233 -0.07 12.32 25.13
N ASP A 234 -0.43 12.95 24.00
CA ASP A 234 -1.63 13.77 23.87
C ASP A 234 -2.79 12.88 23.42
N ASN A 235 -3.31 12.08 24.35
CA ASN A 235 -4.35 11.09 24.07
C ASN A 235 -5.61 11.72 23.50
N GLN A 236 -5.96 12.94 23.92
CA GLN A 236 -7.14 13.63 23.40
C GLN A 236 -6.98 13.94 21.92
N LEU A 237 -5.88 14.60 21.53
CA LEU A 237 -5.61 14.91 20.14
C LEU A 237 -5.45 13.64 19.29
N ALA A 238 -4.84 12.59 19.84
CA ALA A 238 -4.67 11.32 19.16
C ALA A 238 -6.02 10.68 18.83
N LEU A 239 -6.90 10.54 19.81
CA LEU A 239 -8.26 10.00 19.62
C LEU A 239 -9.08 10.84 18.61
N GLU A 240 -9.03 12.17 18.72
CA GLU A 240 -9.70 13.06 17.77
C GLU A 240 -9.21 12.85 16.34
N ALA A 241 -7.88 12.76 16.14
CA ALA A 241 -7.29 12.58 14.83
C ALA A 241 -7.55 11.18 14.24
N PHE A 242 -7.45 10.11 15.04
CA PHE A 242 -7.81 8.77 14.59
C PHE A 242 -9.31 8.66 14.22
N GLN A 243 -10.18 9.31 14.98
CA GLN A 243 -11.61 9.37 14.66
C GLN A 243 -11.86 10.10 13.34
N GLN A 244 -11.15 11.21 13.06
CA GLN A 244 -11.24 11.89 11.76
C GLN A 244 -10.74 11.02 10.60
N ALA A 245 -9.70 10.21 10.80
CA ALA A 245 -9.25 9.26 9.78
C ALA A 245 -10.35 8.23 9.44
N ILE A 246 -11.00 7.67 10.47
CA ILE A 246 -12.10 6.71 10.33
C ILE A 246 -13.34 7.34 9.68
N GLU A 247 -13.63 8.61 9.96
CA GLU A 247 -14.75 9.33 9.33
C GLU A 247 -14.55 9.54 7.81
N LEU A 248 -13.29 9.61 7.36
CA LEU A 248 -12.96 9.73 5.94
C LEU A 248 -12.87 8.38 5.24
N GLU A 249 -12.25 7.39 5.89
CA GLU A 249 -12.07 6.03 5.43
C GLU A 249 -12.42 5.06 6.57
N ASP A 250 -13.61 4.46 6.52
CA ASP A 250 -14.17 3.67 7.63
C ASP A 250 -13.43 2.34 7.86
N ASP A 251 -12.71 1.87 6.85
CA ASP A 251 -11.84 0.69 6.86
C ASP A 251 -10.37 1.01 7.19
N TYR A 252 -10.06 2.18 7.75
CA TYR A 252 -8.73 2.52 8.24
C TYR A 252 -8.38 1.77 9.55
N LEU A 253 -8.17 0.46 9.45
CA LEU A 253 -8.07 -0.48 10.57
C LEU A 253 -7.02 -0.09 11.63
N GLN A 254 -5.88 0.46 11.20
CA GLN A 254 -4.82 0.87 12.12
C GLN A 254 -5.28 1.98 13.08
N ALA A 255 -6.17 2.88 12.66
CA ALA A 255 -6.68 3.95 13.52
C ALA A 255 -7.51 3.37 14.68
N TYR A 256 -8.31 2.32 14.44
CA TYR A 256 -9.04 1.62 15.49
C TYR A 256 -8.09 0.99 16.51
N LEU A 257 -7.01 0.35 16.06
CA LEU A 257 -6.05 -0.30 16.96
C LEU A 257 -5.39 0.70 17.91
N TYR A 258 -5.00 1.88 17.41
CA TYR A 258 -4.48 2.94 18.27
C TYR A 258 -5.54 3.48 19.24
N ILE A 259 -6.79 3.63 18.81
CA ILE A 259 -7.89 4.04 19.71
C ILE A 259 -8.06 3.03 20.85
N MET A 260 -8.08 1.73 20.54
CA MET A 260 -8.20 0.66 21.54
C MET A 260 -7.03 0.68 22.52
N ASP A 261 -5.81 0.83 22.03
CA ASP A 261 -4.61 0.89 22.87
C ASP A 261 -4.67 2.09 23.84
N ILE A 262 -5.01 3.29 23.35
CA ILE A 262 -5.17 4.48 24.19
C ILE A 262 -6.24 4.25 25.27
N GLN A 263 -7.41 3.74 24.89
CA GLN A 263 -8.52 3.49 25.82
C GLN A 263 -8.16 2.42 26.86
N HIS A 264 -7.43 1.38 26.44
CA HIS A 264 -6.93 0.34 27.34
C HIS A 264 -5.95 0.93 28.36
N ILE A 265 -4.96 1.71 27.91
CA ILE A 265 -3.97 2.38 28.79
C ILE A 265 -4.66 3.34 29.76
N CYS A 266 -5.72 4.04 29.32
CA CYS A 266 -6.48 4.97 30.17
C CYS A 266 -7.48 4.26 31.11
N GLY A 267 -7.70 2.94 30.95
CA GLY A 267 -8.68 2.19 31.73
C GLY A 267 -10.14 2.49 31.38
N GLU A 268 -10.41 2.96 30.16
CA GLU A 268 -11.74 3.31 29.68
C GLU A 268 -12.50 2.09 29.13
N GLU A 269 -12.80 1.11 29.99
CA GLU A 269 -13.35 -0.20 29.59
C GLU A 269 -14.60 -0.12 28.71
N THR A 270 -15.52 0.80 29.02
CA THR A 270 -16.75 0.98 28.23
C THR A 270 -16.49 1.53 26.83
N ALA A 271 -15.51 2.43 26.69
CA ALA A 271 -15.12 2.99 25.40
C ALA A 271 -14.37 1.94 24.57
N LEU A 272 -13.43 1.23 25.20
CA LEU A 272 -12.69 0.12 24.61
C LEU A 272 -13.62 -0.94 24.02
N LYS A 273 -14.62 -1.38 24.80
CA LYS A 273 -15.63 -2.34 24.33
C LYS A 273 -16.38 -1.85 23.10
N ASN A 274 -16.78 -0.57 23.08
CA ASN A 274 -17.46 0.01 21.92
C ASN A 274 -16.54 0.07 20.70
N SER A 275 -15.27 0.45 20.88
CA SER A 275 -14.30 0.52 19.79
C SER A 275 -13.98 -0.86 19.21
N ILE A 276 -13.86 -1.90 20.05
CA ILE A 276 -13.75 -3.30 19.60
C ILE A 276 -14.96 -3.68 18.74
N GLN A 277 -16.17 -3.36 19.19
CA GLN A 277 -17.39 -3.66 18.43
C GLN A 277 -17.48 -2.91 17.09
N GLN A 278 -16.94 -1.70 17.00
CA GLN A 278 -16.87 -0.96 15.74
C GLN A 278 -15.84 -1.57 14.80
N PHE A 279 -14.63 -1.85 15.29
CA PHE A 279 -13.56 -2.51 14.54
C PHE A 279 -14.00 -3.85 13.96
N VAL A 280 -14.62 -4.70 14.79
CA VAL A 280 -15.13 -6.01 14.37
C VAL A 280 -16.15 -5.89 13.22
N LYS A 281 -16.93 -4.81 13.14
CA LYS A 281 -17.89 -4.61 12.05
C LYS A 281 -17.20 -4.35 10.71
N VAL A 282 -16.10 -3.59 10.71
CA VAL A 282 -15.41 -3.17 9.49
C VAL A 282 -14.39 -4.20 8.98
N VAL A 283 -13.76 -4.98 9.87
CA VAL A 283 -12.80 -6.02 9.48
C VAL A 283 -13.50 -7.11 8.65
N PRO A 284 -13.02 -7.49 7.45
CA PRO A 284 -13.62 -8.59 6.68
C PRO A 284 -13.57 -9.94 7.42
N SER A 285 -14.53 -10.83 7.14
CA SER A 285 -14.43 -12.22 7.62
C SER A 285 -13.17 -12.89 7.07
N TYR A 286 -12.56 -13.79 7.85
CA TYR A 286 -11.29 -14.47 7.55
C TYR A 286 -10.04 -13.57 7.51
N ASP A 287 -10.16 -12.28 7.80
CA ASP A 287 -9.00 -11.39 7.89
C ASP A 287 -8.32 -11.52 9.27
N LEU A 288 -7.07 -11.96 9.28
CA LEU A 288 -6.28 -12.17 10.50
C LEU A 288 -5.96 -10.87 11.24
N VAL A 289 -6.15 -9.69 10.63
CA VAL A 289 -6.07 -8.39 11.34
C VAL A 289 -7.08 -8.33 12.50
N LEU A 290 -8.16 -9.11 12.47
CA LEU A 290 -9.06 -9.27 13.61
C LEU A 290 -8.33 -9.66 14.90
N LEU A 291 -7.26 -10.48 14.79
CA LEU A 291 -6.54 -11.00 15.94
C LEU A 291 -5.76 -9.92 16.70
N GLU A 292 -5.53 -8.76 16.09
CA GLU A 292 -4.90 -7.60 16.75
C GLU A 292 -5.74 -7.05 17.91
N CYS A 293 -7.03 -7.37 17.99
CA CYS A 293 -7.86 -6.99 19.14
C CYS A 293 -7.76 -7.97 20.32
N LEU A 294 -7.20 -9.18 20.13
CA LEU A 294 -7.12 -10.20 21.18
C LEU A 294 -6.47 -9.72 22.49
N PRO A 295 -5.41 -8.89 22.50
CA PRO A 295 -4.82 -8.39 23.75
C PRO A 295 -5.83 -7.67 24.67
N TYR A 296 -6.90 -7.12 24.10
CA TYR A 296 -7.92 -6.35 24.83
C TYR A 296 -9.13 -7.19 25.27
N LEU A 297 -9.22 -8.45 24.84
CA LEU A 297 -10.36 -9.33 25.13
C LEU A 297 -10.12 -10.14 26.41
N THR A 298 -11.21 -10.39 27.14
CA THR A 298 -11.23 -11.26 28.33
C THR A 298 -12.40 -12.22 28.23
N ILE A 299 -12.32 -13.38 28.88
CA ILE A 299 -13.40 -14.39 28.86
C ILE A 299 -14.66 -13.97 29.64
N ARG A 300 -14.57 -12.92 30.46
CA ARG A 300 -15.65 -12.46 31.35
C ARG A 300 -16.59 -11.45 30.69
N GLU A 301 -16.10 -10.79 29.65
CA GLU A 301 -16.82 -9.74 28.95
C GLU A 301 -17.41 -10.28 27.64
N ASP A 302 -18.67 -9.94 27.38
CA ASP A 302 -19.31 -10.22 26.09
C ASP A 302 -19.11 -9.05 25.14
N TYR A 303 -18.41 -9.28 24.04
CA TYR A 303 -18.14 -8.29 23.00
C TYR A 303 -19.14 -8.35 21.83
N GLY A 304 -20.10 -9.28 21.86
CA GLY A 304 -21.15 -9.45 20.86
C GLY A 304 -20.85 -10.55 19.84
N GLU A 305 -21.92 -11.20 19.37
CA GLU A 305 -21.89 -12.42 18.53
C GLU A 305 -21.01 -12.28 17.29
N VAL A 306 -21.02 -11.12 16.62
CA VAL A 306 -20.25 -10.87 15.38
C VAL A 306 -18.74 -11.10 15.57
N LEU A 307 -18.19 -10.80 16.75
CA LEU A 307 -16.78 -11.05 17.03
C LEU A 307 -16.52 -12.57 17.02
N TYR A 308 -17.33 -13.33 17.75
CA TYR A 308 -17.11 -14.75 17.93
C TYR A 308 -17.35 -15.55 16.66
N ASP A 309 -18.31 -15.13 15.82
CA ASP A 309 -18.50 -15.68 14.47
C ASP A 309 -17.23 -15.50 13.62
N LYS A 310 -16.66 -14.30 13.59
CA LYS A 310 -15.44 -14.02 12.81
C LYS A 310 -14.20 -14.70 13.40
N LEU A 311 -14.10 -14.81 14.72
CA LEU A 311 -13.04 -15.57 15.38
C LEU A 311 -13.13 -17.06 15.04
N MET A 312 -14.34 -17.62 15.00
CA MET A 312 -14.58 -18.99 14.54
C MET A 312 -14.17 -19.20 13.07
N ASP A 313 -14.51 -18.26 12.20
CA ASP A 313 -14.08 -18.26 10.80
C ASP A 313 -12.55 -18.22 10.66
N CYS A 314 -11.87 -17.44 11.51
CA CYS A 314 -10.41 -17.30 11.48
C CYS A 314 -9.68 -18.49 12.09
N LEU A 315 -10.29 -19.23 13.02
CA LEU A 315 -9.63 -20.29 13.81
C LEU A 315 -8.87 -21.34 12.98
N PRO A 316 -9.36 -21.81 11.81
CA PRO A 316 -8.61 -22.74 10.96
C PRO A 316 -7.39 -22.13 10.25
N LEU A 317 -7.29 -20.79 10.22
CA LEU A 317 -6.23 -20.03 9.56
C LEU A 317 -5.08 -19.64 10.52
N ILE A 318 -5.22 -19.92 11.82
CA ILE A 318 -4.25 -19.55 12.83
C ILE A 318 -3.20 -20.66 12.97
N ASP A 319 -1.96 -20.32 12.60
CA ASP A 319 -0.80 -21.21 12.71
C ASP A 319 -0.10 -21.13 14.08
N GLU A 320 -0.18 -19.98 14.76
CA GLU A 320 0.45 -19.80 16.08
C GLU A 320 -0.40 -20.44 17.19
N ASP A 321 0.15 -21.45 17.86
CA ASP A 321 -0.54 -22.23 18.89
C ASP A 321 -1.09 -21.36 20.04
N ASP A 322 -0.31 -20.38 20.51
CA ASP A 322 -0.71 -19.47 21.61
C ASP A 322 -1.93 -18.62 21.22
N LEU A 323 -1.92 -18.06 20.00
CA LEU A 323 -3.05 -17.28 19.48
C LEU A 323 -4.28 -18.16 19.30
N LYS A 324 -4.08 -19.36 18.73
CA LYS A 324 -5.16 -20.33 18.50
C LYS A 324 -5.81 -20.76 19.80
N GLN A 325 -5.03 -21.04 20.83
CA GLN A 325 -5.51 -21.38 22.16
C GLN A 325 -6.33 -20.22 22.75
N LYS A 326 -5.85 -18.97 22.63
CA LYS A 326 -6.57 -17.79 23.10
C LYS A 326 -7.91 -17.59 22.38
N VAL A 327 -7.94 -17.72 21.05
CA VAL A 327 -9.18 -17.63 20.27
C VAL A 327 -10.16 -18.72 20.66
N LEU A 328 -9.68 -19.97 20.75
CA LEU A 328 -10.49 -21.11 21.16
C LEU A 328 -11.10 -20.89 22.55
N LEU A 329 -10.30 -20.40 23.50
CA LEU A 329 -10.75 -20.10 24.85
C LEU A 329 -11.89 -19.07 24.85
N LEU A 330 -11.75 -17.98 24.09
CA LEU A 330 -12.77 -16.92 24.00
C LEU A 330 -14.06 -17.42 23.37
N VAL A 331 -13.97 -18.09 22.22
CA VAL A 331 -15.12 -18.66 21.51
C VAL A 331 -15.83 -19.70 22.37
N PHE A 332 -15.08 -20.63 22.96
CA PHE A 332 -15.66 -21.69 23.77
C PHE A 332 -16.46 -21.12 24.95
N ASN A 333 -15.92 -20.14 25.66
CA ASN A 333 -16.64 -19.49 26.76
C ASN A 333 -17.90 -18.76 26.28
N HIS A 334 -17.85 -18.12 25.11
CA HIS A 334 -19.03 -17.49 24.52
C HIS A 334 -20.13 -18.50 24.19
N LEU A 335 -19.80 -19.64 23.57
CA LEU A 335 -20.76 -20.70 23.27
C LEU A 335 -21.43 -21.23 24.54
N LEU A 336 -20.66 -21.41 25.62
CA LEU A 336 -21.21 -21.81 26.91
C LEU A 336 -22.14 -20.77 27.52
N ALA A 337 -21.78 -19.48 27.43
CA ALA A 337 -22.62 -18.37 27.89
C ALA A 337 -23.94 -18.29 27.12
N MET A 338 -23.95 -18.67 25.84
CA MET A 338 -25.15 -18.74 25.00
C MET A 338 -25.92 -20.07 25.11
N HIS A 339 -25.55 -20.94 26.06
CA HIS A 339 -26.14 -22.27 26.26
C HIS A 339 -26.04 -23.20 25.03
N GLN A 340 -25.04 -23.01 24.17
CA GLN A 340 -24.78 -23.83 22.98
C GLN A 340 -23.76 -24.95 23.29
N THR A 341 -24.07 -25.80 24.28
CA THR A 341 -23.15 -26.84 24.78
C THR A 341 -22.76 -27.88 23.73
N GLU A 342 -23.69 -28.24 22.83
CA GLU A 342 -23.42 -29.20 21.74
C GLU A 342 -22.35 -28.65 20.78
N GLN A 343 -22.47 -27.39 20.35
CA GLN A 343 -21.49 -26.74 19.49
C GLN A 343 -20.14 -26.58 20.18
N ALA A 344 -20.15 -26.24 21.48
CA ALA A 344 -18.94 -26.14 22.28
C ALA A 344 -18.21 -27.49 22.38
N ASN A 345 -18.95 -28.59 22.56
CA ASN A 345 -18.41 -29.95 22.59
C ASN A 345 -17.88 -30.39 21.22
N ASP A 346 -18.60 -30.10 20.14
CA ASP A 346 -18.16 -30.38 18.77
C ASP A 346 -16.85 -29.65 18.43
N LEU A 347 -16.74 -28.37 18.82
CA LEU A 347 -15.55 -27.55 18.62
C LEU A 347 -14.31 -28.18 19.27
N ILE A 348 -14.40 -28.56 20.55
CA ILE A 348 -13.29 -29.23 21.23
C ILE A 348 -13.00 -30.59 20.58
N HIS A 349 -14.02 -31.36 20.22
CA HIS A 349 -13.81 -32.67 19.60
C HIS A 349 -13.06 -32.57 18.26
N GLN A 350 -13.36 -31.56 17.44
CA GLN A 350 -12.69 -31.30 16.18
C GLN A 350 -11.22 -30.88 16.37
N LEU A 351 -10.93 -30.15 17.45
CA LEU A 351 -9.62 -29.57 17.69
C LEU A 351 -8.77 -30.33 18.73
N LYS A 352 -9.27 -31.44 19.29
CA LYS A 352 -8.60 -32.19 20.36
C LYS A 352 -7.16 -32.59 20.06
N ASP A 353 -6.84 -32.88 18.79
CA ASP A 353 -5.51 -33.30 18.36
C ASP A 353 -4.56 -32.09 18.16
N GLN A 354 -5.07 -30.87 18.31
CA GLN A 354 -4.39 -29.58 18.10
C GLN A 354 -4.32 -28.74 19.39
N ILE A 355 -4.81 -29.27 20.51
CA ILE A 355 -4.88 -28.58 21.81
C ILE A 355 -4.05 -29.39 22.80
N MET A 356 -3.38 -28.72 23.75
CA MET A 356 -2.71 -29.42 24.84
C MET A 356 -3.72 -30.17 25.72
N GLU A 357 -3.31 -31.34 26.25
CA GLU A 357 -4.17 -32.15 27.13
C GLU A 357 -4.67 -31.36 28.36
N ALA A 358 -3.86 -30.47 28.92
CA ALA A 358 -4.23 -29.60 30.04
C ALA A 358 -5.45 -28.70 29.71
N ASP A 359 -5.45 -28.08 28.53
CA ASP A 359 -6.55 -27.21 28.09
C ASP A 359 -7.78 -28.02 27.69
N LEU A 360 -7.57 -29.18 27.05
CA LEU A 360 -8.63 -30.12 26.74
C LEU A 360 -9.36 -30.59 28.00
N ALA A 361 -8.62 -30.91 29.07
CA ALA A 361 -9.17 -31.22 30.38
C ALA A 361 -9.95 -30.01 30.94
N TYR A 362 -9.41 -28.80 30.86
CA TYR A 362 -10.12 -27.60 31.31
C TYR A 362 -11.47 -27.41 30.57
N TYR A 363 -11.51 -27.58 29.25
CA TYR A 363 -12.73 -27.45 28.48
C TYR A 363 -13.78 -28.52 28.83
N ARG A 364 -13.34 -29.77 29.02
CA ARG A 364 -14.21 -30.87 29.50
C ARG A 364 -14.76 -30.61 30.90
N ALA A 365 -13.95 -30.04 31.79
CA ALA A 365 -14.40 -29.65 33.12
C ALA A 365 -15.52 -28.60 33.03
N LYS A 366 -15.36 -27.56 32.20
CA LYS A 366 -16.39 -26.54 32.03
C LYS A 366 -17.71 -27.09 31.47
N LEU A 367 -17.67 -27.99 30.50
CA LEU A 367 -18.87 -28.67 29.99
C LEU A 367 -19.56 -29.48 31.11
N ALA A 368 -18.81 -30.31 31.82
CA ALA A 368 -19.33 -31.13 32.89
C ALA A 368 -19.95 -30.30 34.03
N LEU A 369 -19.37 -29.14 34.34
CA LEU A 369 -19.92 -28.21 35.33
C LEU A 369 -21.31 -27.69 34.91
N ILE A 370 -21.50 -27.34 33.64
CA ILE A 370 -22.78 -26.86 33.11
C ILE A 370 -23.82 -27.99 33.04
N GLU A 371 -23.38 -29.21 32.71
CA GLU A 371 -24.23 -30.39 32.64
C GLU A 371 -24.58 -30.98 34.02
N GLY A 372 -23.89 -30.54 35.08
CA GLY A 372 -24.05 -31.05 36.43
C GLY A 372 -23.39 -32.41 36.68
N ASP A 373 -22.50 -32.85 35.79
CA ASP A 373 -21.71 -34.07 35.95
C ASP A 373 -20.49 -33.82 36.85
N LYS A 374 -20.70 -34.02 38.15
CA LYS A 374 -19.68 -33.79 39.17
C LYS A 374 -18.46 -34.71 39.04
N GLU A 375 -18.65 -35.94 38.57
CA GLU A 375 -17.56 -36.92 38.46
C GLU A 375 -16.61 -36.49 37.34
N THR A 376 -17.15 -36.24 36.15
CA THR A 376 -16.36 -35.75 35.01
C THR A 376 -15.73 -34.39 35.31
N PHE A 377 -16.45 -33.48 35.97
CA PHE A 377 -15.89 -32.19 36.39
C PHE A 377 -14.65 -32.36 37.26
N SER A 378 -14.75 -33.17 38.32
CA SER A 378 -13.66 -33.36 39.30
C SER A 378 -12.37 -33.91 38.69
N VAL A 379 -12.48 -34.95 37.85
CA VAL A 379 -11.32 -35.58 37.20
C VAL A 379 -10.62 -34.59 36.28
N ASN A 380 -11.40 -33.86 35.47
CA ASN A 380 -10.84 -32.99 34.45
C ASN A 380 -10.29 -31.67 35.04
N ILE A 381 -10.93 -31.09 36.07
CA ILE A 381 -10.41 -29.86 36.69
C ILE A 381 -9.12 -30.12 37.47
N GLU A 382 -8.98 -31.29 38.10
CA GLU A 382 -7.75 -31.70 38.76
C GLU A 382 -6.62 -31.91 37.76
N GLN A 383 -6.89 -32.60 36.65
CA GLN A 383 -5.91 -32.78 35.57
C GLN A 383 -5.46 -31.45 34.97
N ALA A 384 -6.41 -30.57 34.61
CA ALA A 384 -6.10 -29.26 34.03
C ALA A 384 -5.21 -28.40 34.94
N TRP A 385 -5.48 -28.41 36.25
CA TRP A 385 -4.68 -27.69 37.24
C TRP A 385 -3.27 -28.27 37.39
N LEU A 386 -3.14 -29.60 37.51
CA LEU A 386 -1.85 -30.26 37.71
C LEU A 386 -0.94 -30.17 36.48
N GLU A 387 -1.52 -30.19 35.28
CA GLU A 387 -0.78 -30.07 34.02
C GLU A 387 -0.50 -28.61 33.62
N GLY A 388 -0.97 -27.63 34.40
CA GLY A 388 -0.60 -26.23 34.26
C GLY A 388 -1.38 -25.45 33.20
N CYS A 389 -2.68 -25.73 33.03
CA CYS A 389 -3.57 -24.92 32.18
C CYS A 389 -3.51 -23.44 32.58
N GLN A 390 -3.41 -22.54 31.58
CA GLN A 390 -3.21 -21.10 31.77
C GLN A 390 -4.52 -20.28 31.65
N ALA A 391 -5.69 -20.94 31.68
CA ALA A 391 -6.96 -20.23 31.57
C ALA A 391 -7.19 -19.26 32.75
N GLU A 392 -7.70 -18.05 32.45
CA GLU A 392 -7.82 -16.94 33.42
C GLU A 392 -8.66 -17.25 34.67
N ASP A 393 -9.59 -18.21 34.60
CA ASP A 393 -10.48 -18.60 35.69
C ASP A 393 -10.25 -20.02 36.23
N ILE A 394 -9.17 -20.69 35.83
CA ILE A 394 -8.83 -22.05 36.27
C ILE A 394 -8.74 -22.15 37.80
N GLU A 395 -8.15 -21.14 38.46
CA GLU A 395 -8.01 -21.11 39.91
C GLU A 395 -9.37 -21.05 40.62
N ASN A 396 -10.30 -20.24 40.09
CA ASN A 396 -11.64 -20.13 40.67
C ASN A 396 -12.41 -21.45 40.54
N LEU A 397 -12.29 -22.14 39.41
CA LEU A 397 -12.92 -23.45 39.19
C LEU A 397 -12.32 -24.52 40.09
N TYR A 398 -10.99 -24.51 40.25
CA TYR A 398 -10.30 -25.45 41.13
C TYR A 398 -10.66 -25.22 42.60
N GLN A 399 -10.76 -23.96 43.05
CA GLN A 399 -11.24 -23.63 44.39
C GLN A 399 -12.70 -24.06 44.60
N HIS A 400 -13.58 -23.86 43.60
CA HIS A 400 -14.97 -24.30 43.66
C HIS A 400 -15.09 -25.83 43.81
N TYR A 401 -14.19 -26.59 43.21
CA TYR A 401 -14.14 -28.05 43.38
C TYR A 401 -13.78 -28.47 44.82
N HIS A 402 -12.90 -27.73 45.49
CA HIS A 402 -12.42 -28.03 46.85
C HIS A 402 -13.25 -27.41 47.98
N SER A 403 -14.23 -26.56 47.66
CA SER A 403 -15.17 -25.94 48.62
C SER A 403 -16.44 -26.77 48.79
#